data_AF-A0A2G6K7N7-F1
#
_entry.id   AF-A0A2G6K7N7-F1
#
_cell.length_a   1.000
_cell.length_b   1.000
_cell.length_c   1.000
_cell.angle_alpha   90.00
_cell.angle_beta   90.00
_cell.angle_gamma   90.00
#
_symmetry.space_group_name_H-M   'P 1'
#
loop_
_entity.id
_entity.type
_entity.pdbx_description
1 polymer ?
#
loop_
_entity_poly.entity_id
_entity_poly.type
_entity_poly.pdbx_seq_one_letter_code
_entity_poly.pdbx_strand_id
1 'polypeptide(L)'
;MTLIRVNPESVRQYGLDAQSIFESIHQTLTTLVNDIVAVHYYGPNSVLFKTESGRMATEFSHRLHLDMEAMATAVRSSTSNIAHALGGVPISISFTGRAVVAPQPTVVDYVDVDTSALDALLPVISSRFDELRHCLDRHLAQLAATDWQGQAKTHAVDAVTRFTSLSKKRCTTAETEISSYIRRQIESVLVADR
;
A
#
# COMPACT_ATOMS: atom_id res chain seq x y z
N MET A 1 -19.13 -18.98 -28.40
CA MET A 1 -17.81 -19.61 -28.65
C MET A 1 -16.84 -19.09 -27.60
N THR A 2 -16.34 -19.94 -26.70
CA THR A 2 -15.40 -19.54 -25.64
C THR A 2 -13.98 -19.78 -26.13
N LEU A 3 -13.35 -18.75 -26.71
CA LEU A 3 -11.93 -18.79 -27.04
C LEU A 3 -11.12 -18.72 -25.75
N ILE A 4 -10.27 -19.72 -25.51
CA ILE A 4 -9.26 -19.69 -24.45
C ILE A 4 -7.91 -19.52 -25.15
N ARG A 5 -7.21 -18.43 -24.84
CA ARG A 5 -5.90 -18.12 -25.37
C ARG A 5 -5.01 -17.66 -24.23
N VAL A 6 -3.81 -18.21 -24.15
CA VAL A 6 -2.81 -17.77 -23.18
C VAL A 6 -1.52 -17.56 -23.95
N ASN A 7 -0.99 -16.33 -23.90
CA ASN A 7 0.36 -16.03 -24.32
C ASN A 7 1.28 -16.11 -23.10
N PRO A 8 2.12 -17.16 -22.97
CA PRO A 8 2.96 -17.35 -21.79
C PRO A 8 3.94 -16.19 -21.55
N GLU A 9 4.40 -15.53 -22.61
CA GLU A 9 5.34 -14.41 -22.49
C GLU A 9 4.67 -13.19 -21.86
N SER A 10 3.50 -12.79 -22.39
CA SER A 10 2.74 -11.66 -21.84
C SER A 10 2.40 -11.87 -20.36
N VAL A 11 2.06 -13.11 -20.03
CA VAL A 11 1.68 -13.53 -18.69
C VAL A 11 2.90 -13.56 -17.74
N ARG A 12 4.08 -13.96 -18.23
CA ARG A 12 5.34 -13.90 -17.48
C ARG A 12 5.79 -12.45 -17.24
N GLN A 13 5.72 -11.61 -18.27
CA GLN A 13 6.06 -10.19 -18.16
C GLN A 13 5.20 -9.50 -17.10
N TYR A 14 3.89 -9.76 -17.12
CA TYR A 14 3.00 -9.28 -16.07
C TYR A 14 3.44 -9.74 -14.67
N GLY A 15 3.91 -10.98 -14.50
CA GLY A 15 4.43 -11.45 -13.21
C GLY A 15 5.61 -10.63 -12.70
N LEU A 16 6.54 -10.25 -13.59
CA LEU A 16 7.67 -9.35 -13.27
C LEU A 16 7.19 -7.94 -12.93
N ASP A 17 6.27 -7.40 -13.73
CA ASP A 17 5.76 -6.05 -13.53
C ASP A 17 4.95 -5.94 -12.21
N ALA A 18 4.15 -6.96 -11.89
CA ALA A 18 3.42 -7.05 -10.64
C ALA A 18 4.36 -7.07 -9.44
N GLN A 19 5.48 -7.80 -9.51
CA GLN A 19 6.49 -7.81 -8.46
C GLN A 19 7.12 -6.42 -8.27
N SER A 20 7.45 -5.72 -9.35
CA SER A 20 7.97 -4.35 -9.30
C SER A 20 6.95 -3.36 -8.68
N ILE A 21 5.65 -3.52 -8.99
CA ILE A 21 4.60 -2.70 -8.39
C ILE A 21 4.48 -2.97 -6.89
N PHE A 22 4.50 -4.23 -6.48
CA PHE A 22 4.40 -4.59 -5.08
C PHE A 22 5.59 -4.08 -4.26
N GLU A 23 6.78 -4.08 -4.85
CA GLU A 23 7.97 -3.46 -4.25
C GLU A 23 7.80 -1.94 -4.13
N SER A 24 7.24 -1.28 -5.15
CA SER A 24 6.97 0.17 -5.12
C SER A 24 5.98 0.52 -4.00
N ILE A 25 4.93 -0.30 -3.81
CA ILE A 25 3.97 -0.15 -2.70
C ILE A 25 4.71 -0.27 -1.36
N HIS A 26 5.56 -1.28 -1.20
CA HIS A 26 6.32 -1.49 0.03
C HIS A 26 7.25 -0.30 0.38
N GLN A 27 7.95 0.23 -0.63
CA GLN A 27 8.80 1.41 -0.48
C GLN A 27 8.00 2.66 -0.13
N THR A 28 6.84 2.85 -0.75
CA THR A 28 5.93 3.98 -0.45
C THR A 28 5.41 3.90 0.99
N LEU A 29 5.03 2.71 1.46
CA LEU A 29 4.61 2.47 2.85
C LEU A 29 5.74 2.76 3.85
N THR A 30 6.96 2.31 3.53
CA THR A 30 8.15 2.59 4.36
C THR A 30 8.41 4.10 4.44
N THR A 31 8.30 4.79 3.32
CA THR A 31 8.49 6.24 3.23
C THR A 31 7.42 6.99 4.02
N LEU A 32 6.15 6.60 3.91
CA LEU A 32 5.04 7.17 4.70
C LEU A 32 5.33 7.12 6.21
N VAL A 33 5.78 5.96 6.70
CA VAL A 33 6.08 5.78 8.12
C VAL A 33 7.30 6.62 8.54
N ASN A 34 8.32 6.71 7.69
CA ASN A 34 9.50 7.54 7.94
C ASN A 34 9.16 9.03 7.96
N ASP A 35 8.36 9.52 7.00
CA ASP A 35 7.93 10.92 6.90
C ASP A 35 7.20 11.36 8.19
N ILE A 36 6.35 10.48 8.75
CA ILE A 36 5.64 10.72 10.01
C ILE A 36 6.61 10.82 11.22
N VAL A 37 7.58 9.91 11.32
CA VAL A 37 8.51 9.89 12.46
C VAL A 37 9.56 11.00 12.37
N ALA A 38 9.92 11.41 11.15
CA ALA A 38 10.94 12.42 10.88
C ALA A 38 10.46 13.87 11.08
N VAL A 39 9.15 14.12 11.25
CA VAL A 39 8.63 15.49 11.44
C VAL A 39 9.29 16.19 12.63
N HIS A 40 9.56 17.49 12.48
CA HIS A 40 10.21 18.33 13.50
C HIS A 40 9.25 18.60 14.67
N TYR A 41 9.11 17.57 15.50
CA TYR A 41 8.33 17.61 16.72
C TYR A 41 9.02 16.75 17.78
N TYR A 42 9.42 17.40 18.86
CA TYR A 42 10.27 16.87 19.93
C TYR A 42 9.67 17.16 21.31
N GLY A 43 9.85 16.22 22.23
CA GLY A 43 9.35 16.26 23.59
C GLY A 43 8.48 15.04 23.96
N PRO A 44 8.03 14.92 25.22
CA PRO A 44 7.29 13.73 25.67
C PRO A 44 6.01 13.45 24.87
N ASN A 45 5.27 14.49 24.50
CA ASN A 45 4.06 14.36 23.69
C ASN A 45 4.36 13.98 22.23
N SER A 46 5.53 14.35 21.70
CA SER A 46 5.92 13.98 20.34
C SER A 46 6.23 12.50 20.22
N VAL A 47 6.79 11.89 21.26
CA VAL A 47 7.00 10.44 21.32
C VAL A 47 5.66 9.71 21.21
N LEU A 48 4.64 10.16 21.96
CA LEU A 48 3.30 9.57 21.89
C LEU A 48 2.68 9.76 20.49
N PHE A 49 2.75 10.98 19.94
CA PHE A 49 2.24 11.29 18.60
C PHE A 49 2.91 10.43 17.51
N LYS A 50 4.25 10.35 17.50
CA LYS A 50 5.01 9.58 16.51
C LYS A 50 4.79 8.08 16.68
N THR A 51 4.66 7.60 17.91
CA THR A 51 4.33 6.19 18.21
C THR A 51 2.95 5.83 17.69
N GLU A 52 1.93 6.65 17.97
CA GLU A 52 0.55 6.33 17.59
C GLU A 52 0.34 6.48 16.07
N SER A 53 0.90 7.53 15.46
CA SER A 53 0.86 7.70 14.00
C SER A 53 1.64 6.61 13.27
N GLY A 54 2.82 6.23 13.79
CA GLY A 54 3.59 5.10 13.28
C GLY A 54 2.85 3.77 13.41
N ARG A 55 2.12 3.55 14.51
CA ARG A 55 1.26 2.38 14.71
C ARG A 55 0.12 2.33 13.70
N MET A 56 -0.58 3.44 13.48
CA MET A 56 -1.66 3.54 12.48
C MET A 56 -1.14 3.21 11.06
N ALA A 57 -0.01 3.79 10.67
CA ALA A 57 0.61 3.54 9.37
C ALA A 57 1.11 2.08 9.23
N THR A 58 1.67 1.51 10.29
CA THR A 58 2.12 0.10 10.34
C THR A 58 0.93 -0.87 10.20
N GLU A 59 -0.16 -0.63 10.94
CA GLU A 59 -1.37 -1.45 10.85
C GLU A 59 -2.01 -1.39 9.45
N PHE A 60 -2.05 -0.20 8.86
CA PHE A 60 -2.47 -0.03 7.47
C PHE A 60 -1.57 -0.79 6.50
N SER A 61 -0.25 -0.66 6.62
CA SER A 61 0.73 -1.39 5.80
C SER A 61 0.52 -2.90 5.88
N HIS A 62 0.33 -3.44 7.08
CA HIS A 62 0.07 -4.86 7.29
C HIS A 62 -1.20 -5.32 6.56
N ARG A 63 -2.31 -4.58 6.70
CA ARG A 63 -3.56 -4.89 5.98
C ARG A 63 -3.41 -4.81 4.47
N LEU A 64 -2.64 -3.83 3.96
CA LEU A 64 -2.40 -3.69 2.53
C LEU A 64 -1.57 -4.87 1.99
N HIS A 65 -0.56 -5.33 2.73
CA HIS A 65 0.19 -6.52 2.35
C HIS A 65 -0.67 -7.79 2.30
N LEU A 66 -1.61 -7.96 3.24
CA LEU A 66 -2.56 -9.08 3.19
C LEU A 66 -3.45 -9.02 1.95
N ASP A 67 -3.94 -7.83 1.58
CA ASP A 67 -4.72 -7.65 0.36
C ASP A 67 -3.87 -7.97 -0.89
N MET A 68 -2.60 -7.57 -0.93
CA MET A 68 -1.66 -7.88 -2.02
C MET A 68 -1.36 -9.38 -2.13
N GLU A 69 -1.18 -10.07 -1.01
CA GLU A 69 -1.00 -11.52 -0.98
C GLU A 69 -2.24 -12.25 -1.52
N ALA A 70 -3.43 -11.76 -1.18
CA ALA A 70 -4.69 -12.28 -1.70
C ALA A 70 -4.82 -12.04 -3.22
N MET A 71 -4.42 -10.86 -3.72
CA MET A 71 -4.36 -10.58 -5.17
C MET A 71 -3.41 -11.54 -5.89
N ALA A 72 -2.18 -11.69 -5.39
CA ALA A 72 -1.18 -12.59 -5.97
C ALA A 72 -1.68 -14.04 -5.99
N THR A 73 -2.36 -14.47 -4.92
CA THR A 73 -2.94 -15.82 -4.81
C THR A 73 -4.10 -16.04 -5.78
N ALA A 74 -4.98 -15.06 -5.96
CA ALA A 74 -6.09 -15.16 -6.92
C ALA A 74 -5.59 -15.34 -8.36
N VAL A 75 -4.55 -14.60 -8.73
CA VAL A 75 -3.91 -14.67 -10.04
C VAL A 75 -3.18 -16.01 -10.23
N ARG A 76 -2.40 -16.43 -9.23
CA ARG A 76 -1.70 -17.73 -9.24
C ARG A 76 -2.67 -18.91 -9.35
N SER A 77 -3.76 -18.91 -8.59
CA SER A 77 -4.79 -19.95 -8.67
C SER A 77 -5.39 -20.04 -10.07
N SER A 78 -5.77 -18.90 -10.64
CA SER A 78 -6.38 -18.84 -11.98
C SER A 78 -5.43 -19.30 -13.08
N THR A 79 -4.14 -18.98 -12.96
CA THR A 79 -3.12 -19.35 -13.95
C THR A 79 -2.67 -20.80 -13.81
N SER A 80 -2.59 -21.33 -12.58
CA SER A 80 -2.39 -22.77 -12.32
C SER A 80 -3.49 -23.63 -12.91
N ASN A 81 -4.76 -23.23 -12.77
CA ASN A 81 -5.90 -23.98 -13.30
C ASN A 81 -5.82 -24.12 -14.82
N ILE A 82 -5.44 -23.05 -15.52
CA ILE A 82 -5.25 -23.11 -16.98
C ILE A 82 -4.00 -23.89 -17.35
N ALA A 83 -2.89 -23.70 -16.64
CA ALA A 83 -1.65 -24.44 -16.88
C ALA A 83 -1.90 -25.96 -16.79
N HIS A 84 -2.66 -26.41 -15.79
CA HIS A 84 -3.04 -27.82 -15.65
C HIS A 84 -3.94 -28.30 -16.80
N ALA A 85 -4.92 -27.49 -17.21
CA ALA A 85 -5.88 -27.86 -18.26
C ALA A 85 -5.28 -27.85 -19.68
N LEU A 86 -4.29 -27.01 -19.95
CA LEU A 86 -3.72 -26.78 -21.29
C LEU A 86 -2.28 -27.30 -21.46
N GLY A 87 -1.68 -27.90 -20.42
CA GLY A 87 -0.32 -28.44 -20.47
C GLY A 87 0.81 -27.40 -20.35
N GLY A 88 0.59 -26.32 -19.58
CA GLY A 88 1.55 -25.24 -19.34
C GLY A 88 2.18 -25.24 -17.94
N VAL A 89 3.00 -24.22 -17.65
CA VAL A 89 3.60 -23.97 -16.33
C VAL A 89 2.87 -22.81 -15.63
N PRO A 90 2.51 -22.92 -14.34
CA PRO A 90 1.93 -21.81 -13.59
C PRO A 90 2.85 -20.60 -13.50
N ILE A 91 2.28 -19.39 -13.38
CA ILE A 91 3.08 -18.20 -13.06
C ILE A 91 3.50 -18.27 -11.60
N SER A 92 4.77 -17.99 -11.34
CA SER A 92 5.23 -17.65 -10.00
C SER A 92 5.21 -16.13 -9.83
N ILE A 93 4.26 -15.63 -9.03
CA ILE A 93 4.32 -14.28 -8.46
C ILE A 93 4.78 -14.48 -7.01
N SER A 94 6.05 -14.20 -6.77
CA SER A 94 6.61 -14.17 -5.41
C SER A 94 6.41 -12.79 -4.83
N PHE A 95 5.49 -12.67 -3.88
CA PHE A 95 5.40 -11.52 -2.99
C PHE A 95 5.89 -11.95 -1.61
N THR A 96 6.93 -11.30 -1.11
CA THR A 96 7.39 -11.49 0.27
C THR A 96 6.78 -10.35 1.07
N GLY A 97 5.59 -10.56 1.62
CA GLY A 97 4.91 -9.58 2.48
C GLY A 97 5.70 -9.35 3.76
N ARG A 98 6.69 -8.47 3.72
CA ARG A 98 7.46 -8.07 4.91
C ARG A 98 6.73 -6.93 5.57
N ALA A 99 6.42 -7.05 6.86
CA ALA A 99 5.83 -5.95 7.61
C ALA A 99 6.73 -4.71 7.56
N VAL A 100 6.14 -3.54 7.29
CA VAL A 100 6.84 -2.26 7.51
C VAL A 100 6.88 -2.03 9.02
N VAL A 101 8.05 -1.67 9.55
CA VAL A 101 8.23 -1.38 10.97
C VAL A 101 8.55 0.10 11.11
N ALA A 102 7.79 0.80 11.93
CA ALA A 102 8.08 2.20 12.23
C ALA A 102 9.39 2.34 13.01
N PRO A 103 10.27 3.28 12.63
CA PRO A 103 11.45 3.58 13.43
C PRO A 103 11.03 4.13 14.80
N GLN A 104 11.81 3.83 15.82
CA GLN A 104 11.53 4.36 17.16
C GLN A 104 11.69 5.89 17.15
N PRO A 105 10.73 6.64 17.74
CA PRO A 105 10.86 8.08 17.88
C PRO A 105 12.10 8.45 18.72
N THR A 106 12.79 9.51 18.34
CA THR A 106 13.88 10.06 19.16
C THR A 106 13.32 10.64 20.45
N VAL A 107 13.91 10.27 21.58
CA VAL A 107 13.63 10.85 22.90
C VAL A 107 14.67 11.93 23.17
N VAL A 108 14.22 13.13 23.55
CA VAL A 108 15.09 14.26 23.89
C VAL A 108 14.63 14.91 25.19
N ASP A 109 15.53 15.66 25.85
CA ASP A 109 15.28 16.32 27.13
C ASP A 109 14.65 17.72 27.00
N TYR A 110 14.27 18.13 25.78
CA TYR A 110 13.65 19.42 25.50
C TYR A 110 12.31 19.25 24.76
N VAL A 111 11.53 20.33 24.71
CA VAL A 111 10.31 20.41 23.91
C VAL A 111 10.57 21.40 22.78
N ASP A 112 10.36 20.96 21.55
CA ASP A 112 10.49 21.80 20.36
C ASP A 112 9.46 21.33 19.33
N VAL A 113 8.62 22.24 18.86
CA VAL A 113 7.53 21.92 17.93
C VAL A 113 7.47 22.97 16.83
N ASP A 114 7.70 22.49 15.61
CA ASP A 114 7.42 23.27 14.41
C ASP A 114 6.01 22.92 13.91
N THR A 115 5.04 23.76 14.25
CA THR A 115 3.65 23.60 13.80
C THR A 115 3.51 23.75 12.29
N SER A 116 4.42 24.49 11.63
CA SER A 116 4.46 24.59 10.17
C SER A 116 4.97 23.29 9.53
N ALA A 117 5.92 22.59 10.17
CA ALA A 117 6.36 21.27 9.73
C ALA A 117 5.25 20.21 9.91
N LEU A 118 4.48 20.28 10.99
CA LEU A 118 3.30 19.41 11.18
C LEU A 118 2.22 19.68 10.14
N ASP A 119 1.96 20.94 9.79
CA ASP A 119 1.00 21.28 8.73
C ASP A 119 1.50 20.84 7.35
N ALA A 120 2.79 21.05 7.06
CA ALA A 120 3.44 20.60 5.83
C ALA A 120 3.49 19.07 5.67
N LEU A 121 3.34 18.30 6.75
CA LEU A 121 3.24 16.84 6.68
C LEU A 121 1.93 16.37 6.03
N LEU A 122 0.84 17.13 6.13
CA LEU A 122 -0.46 16.77 5.55
C LEU A 122 -0.42 16.55 4.03
N PRO A 123 0.09 17.49 3.20
CA PRO A 123 0.20 17.26 1.76
C PRO A 123 1.19 16.14 1.40
N VAL A 124 2.24 15.91 2.21
CA VAL A 124 3.17 14.79 2.00
C VAL A 124 2.44 13.46 2.16
N ILE A 125 1.68 13.29 3.25
CA ILE A 125 0.89 12.08 3.50
C ILE A 125 -0.13 11.84 2.39
N SER A 126 -0.86 12.89 1.97
CA SER A 126 -1.84 12.78 0.89
C SER A 126 -1.19 12.31 -0.41
N SER A 127 -0.01 12.87 -0.76
CA SER A 127 0.78 12.43 -1.90
C SER A 127 1.20 10.96 -1.81
N ARG A 128 1.56 10.44 -0.62
CA ARG A 128 1.89 9.01 -0.45
C ARG A 128 0.68 8.11 -0.65
N PHE A 129 -0.49 8.51 -0.15
CA PHE A 129 -1.71 7.74 -0.38
C PHE A 129 -2.15 7.76 -1.85
N ASP A 130 -1.95 8.87 -2.57
CA ASP A 130 -2.15 8.93 -4.01
C ASP A 130 -1.22 7.99 -4.78
N GLU A 131 0.06 7.94 -4.42
CA GLU A 131 1.02 7.01 -5.01
C GLU A 131 0.61 5.55 -4.79
N LEU A 132 0.16 5.19 -3.58
CA LEU A 132 -0.36 3.85 -3.28
C LEU A 132 -1.60 3.51 -4.12
N ARG A 133 -2.56 4.44 -4.22
CA ARG A 133 -3.76 4.28 -5.06
C ARG A 133 -3.38 4.07 -6.52
N HIS A 134 -2.40 4.84 -7.03
CA HIS A 134 -1.91 4.73 -8.39
C HIS A 134 -1.23 3.37 -8.67
N CYS A 135 -0.40 2.88 -7.75
CA CYS A 135 0.21 1.55 -7.87
C CYS A 135 -0.85 0.43 -7.94
N LEU A 136 -1.90 0.51 -7.11
CA LEU A 136 -3.01 -0.45 -7.13
C LEU A 136 -3.74 -0.44 -8.48
N ASP A 137 -4.05 0.75 -9.02
CA ASP A 137 -4.68 0.89 -10.34
C ASP A 137 -3.77 0.37 -11.46
N ARG A 138 -2.45 0.64 -11.39
CA ARG A 138 -1.46 0.14 -12.35
C ARG A 138 -1.39 -1.39 -12.38
N HIS A 139 -1.40 -2.03 -11.21
CA HIS A 139 -1.38 -3.49 -11.10
C HIS A 139 -2.61 -4.12 -11.77
N LEU A 140 -3.81 -3.59 -11.49
CA LEU A 140 -5.03 -4.06 -12.13
C LEU A 140 -5.01 -3.84 -13.65
N ALA A 141 -4.54 -2.67 -14.10
CA ALA A 141 -4.43 -2.36 -15.53
C ALA A 141 -3.49 -3.32 -16.26
N GLN A 142 -2.34 -3.65 -15.66
CA GLN A 142 -1.39 -4.60 -16.25
C GLN A 142 -1.95 -6.02 -16.32
N LEU A 143 -2.65 -6.50 -15.29
CA LEU A 143 -3.33 -7.78 -15.34
C LEU A 143 -4.37 -7.82 -16.48
N ALA A 144 -5.17 -6.76 -16.60
CA ALA A 144 -6.19 -6.65 -17.65
C ALA A 144 -5.57 -6.61 -19.06
N ALA A 145 -4.41 -5.98 -19.22
CA ALA A 145 -3.69 -5.82 -20.49
C ALA A 145 -2.98 -7.10 -20.98
N THR A 146 -2.88 -8.14 -20.16
CA THR A 146 -2.26 -9.41 -20.59
C THR A 146 -2.91 -10.01 -21.84
N ASP A 147 -2.13 -10.63 -22.72
CA ASP A 147 -2.62 -11.47 -23.83
C ASP A 147 -3.04 -12.85 -23.31
N TRP A 148 -4.03 -12.79 -22.43
CA TRP A 148 -4.75 -13.92 -21.86
C TRP A 148 -6.23 -13.67 -22.14
N GLN A 149 -6.96 -14.71 -22.53
CA GLN A 149 -8.39 -14.70 -22.80
C GLN A 149 -9.03 -15.97 -22.23
N GLY A 150 -10.26 -15.84 -21.75
CA GLY A 150 -11.06 -16.93 -21.20
C GLY A 150 -11.57 -16.64 -19.79
N GLN A 151 -12.45 -17.51 -19.30
CA GLN A 151 -13.16 -17.31 -18.02
C GLN A 151 -12.22 -17.16 -16.82
N ALA A 152 -11.11 -17.91 -16.79
CA ALA A 152 -10.15 -17.78 -15.71
C ALA A 152 -9.46 -16.39 -15.68
N LYS A 153 -9.31 -15.70 -16.83
CA LYS A 153 -8.85 -14.30 -16.83
C LYS A 153 -9.89 -13.41 -16.18
N THR A 154 -11.14 -13.55 -16.61
CA THR A 154 -12.27 -12.79 -16.06
C THR A 154 -12.34 -12.96 -14.55
N HIS A 155 -12.25 -14.18 -14.05
CA HIS A 155 -12.23 -14.46 -12.60
C HIS A 155 -11.05 -13.82 -11.88
N ALA A 156 -9.84 -13.85 -12.45
CA ALA A 156 -8.66 -13.21 -11.87
C ALA A 156 -8.82 -11.68 -11.84
N VAL A 157 -9.23 -11.07 -12.95
CA VAL A 157 -9.46 -9.62 -13.06
C VAL A 157 -10.55 -9.18 -12.09
N ASP A 158 -11.66 -9.91 -11.99
CA ASP A 158 -12.74 -9.61 -11.05
C ASP A 158 -12.27 -9.67 -9.60
N ALA A 159 -11.50 -10.71 -9.25
CA ALA A 159 -10.94 -10.85 -7.91
C ALA A 159 -9.99 -9.70 -7.56
N VAL A 160 -9.04 -9.39 -8.45
CA VAL A 160 -8.09 -8.29 -8.26
C VAL A 160 -8.80 -6.93 -8.25
N THR A 161 -9.86 -6.74 -9.03
CA THR A 161 -10.68 -5.52 -9.01
C THR A 161 -11.34 -5.32 -7.64
N ARG A 162 -11.89 -6.38 -7.04
CA ARG A 162 -12.49 -6.32 -5.69
C ARG A 162 -11.46 -5.97 -4.63
N PHE A 163 -10.29 -6.62 -4.63
CA PHE A 163 -9.22 -6.30 -3.70
C PHE A 163 -8.68 -4.88 -3.92
N THR A 164 -8.50 -4.46 -5.17
CA THR A 164 -8.04 -3.10 -5.53
C THR A 164 -8.99 -2.06 -4.95
N SER A 165 -10.29 -2.25 -5.14
CA SER A 165 -11.33 -1.36 -4.61
C SER A 165 -11.34 -1.34 -3.09
N LEU A 166 -11.17 -2.49 -2.44
CA LEU A 166 -11.08 -2.59 -0.98
C LEU A 166 -9.84 -1.85 -0.45
N SER A 167 -8.67 -2.11 -1.03
CA SER A 167 -7.41 -1.48 -0.63
C SER A 167 -7.44 0.04 -0.84
N LYS A 168 -8.04 0.55 -1.93
CA LYS A 168 -8.23 2.00 -2.13
C LYS A 168 -9.16 2.63 -1.08
N LYS A 169 -10.21 1.92 -0.65
CA LYS A 169 -11.04 2.37 0.48
C LYS A 169 -10.23 2.43 1.78
N ARG A 170 -9.41 1.40 2.05
CA ARG A 170 -8.51 1.40 3.22
C ARG A 170 -7.50 2.56 3.18
N CYS A 171 -6.94 2.86 2.00
CA CYS A 171 -6.07 4.03 1.80
C CYS A 171 -6.79 5.31 2.23
N THR A 172 -8.02 5.52 1.76
CA THR A 172 -8.82 6.71 2.06
C THR A 172 -9.15 6.82 3.56
N THR A 173 -9.50 5.70 4.21
CA THR A 173 -9.73 5.65 5.66
C THR A 173 -8.46 6.00 6.44
N ALA A 174 -7.34 5.35 6.13
CA ALA A 174 -6.08 5.59 6.83
C ALA A 174 -5.55 7.02 6.62
N GLU A 175 -5.65 7.55 5.40
CA GLU A 175 -5.33 8.95 5.08
C GLU A 175 -6.14 9.91 5.97
N THR A 176 -7.44 9.67 6.09
CA THR A 176 -8.35 10.49 6.90
C THR A 176 -8.00 10.39 8.38
N GLU A 177 -7.78 9.19 8.91
CA GLU A 177 -7.45 8.96 10.32
C GLU A 177 -6.13 9.62 10.72
N ILE A 178 -5.07 9.42 9.94
CA ILE A 178 -3.74 9.99 10.19
C ILE A 178 -3.81 11.52 10.07
N SER A 179 -4.42 12.05 9.01
CA SER A 179 -4.54 13.51 8.81
C SER A 179 -5.35 14.17 9.93
N SER A 180 -6.42 13.51 10.39
CA SER A 180 -7.23 14.02 11.51
C SER A 180 -6.48 13.99 12.83
N TYR A 181 -5.62 13.00 13.04
CA TYR A 181 -4.76 12.94 14.22
C TYR A 181 -3.71 14.05 14.21
N ILE A 182 -3.06 14.31 13.07
CA ILE A 182 -2.12 15.43 12.89
C ILE A 182 -2.79 16.77 13.17
N ARG A 183 -3.97 17.03 12.59
CA ARG A 183 -4.70 18.29 12.80
C ARG A 183 -5.06 18.52 14.27
N ARG A 184 -5.55 17.48 14.96
CA ARG A 184 -5.81 17.55 16.42
C ARG A 184 -4.55 17.86 17.21
N GLN A 185 -3.41 17.31 16.81
CA GLN A 185 -2.13 17.59 17.46
C GLN A 185 -1.70 19.06 17.24
N ILE A 186 -1.84 19.59 16.02
CA ILE A 186 -1.57 21.00 15.71
C ILE A 186 -2.47 21.91 16.55
N GLU A 187 -3.79 21.65 16.58
CA GLU A 187 -4.74 22.42 17.38
C GLU A 187 -4.39 22.38 18.87
N SER A 188 -4.04 21.21 19.41
CA SER A 188 -3.63 21.08 20.81
C SER A 188 -2.39 21.89 21.14
N VAL A 189 -1.41 21.96 20.24
CA VAL A 189 -0.19 22.77 20.42
C VAL A 189 -0.52 24.25 20.36
N LEU A 190 -1.30 24.69 19.38
CA LEU A 190 -1.70 26.10 19.22
C LEU A 190 -2.58 26.60 20.37
N VAL A 191 -3.41 25.75 20.97
CA VAL A 191 -4.20 26.09 22.15
C VAL A 191 -3.31 26.22 23.39
N ALA A 192 -2.31 25.35 23.54
CA ALA A 192 -1.40 25.38 24.69
C ALA A 192 -0.43 26.59 24.67
N ASP A 193 -0.17 27.18 23.50
CA ASP A 193 0.65 28.38 23.32
C ASP A 193 -0.08 29.70 23.69
N ARG A 194 -1.42 29.67 23.77
CA ARG A 194 -2.27 30.83 24.13
C ARG A 194 -2.45 30.98 25.63
#